data_AF-A0A7Y2UBA3-F1
#
_entry.id   AF-A0A7Y2UBA3-F1
#
_cell.length_a   1.000
_cell.length_b   1.000
_cell.length_c   1.000
_cell.angle_alpha   90.00
_cell.angle_beta   90.00
_cell.angle_gamma   90.00
#
_symmetry.space_group_name_H-M   'P 1'
#
loop_
_entity.id
_entity.type
_entity.pdbx_description
1 polymer ?
#
loop_
_entity_poly.entity_id
_entity_poly.type
_entity_poly.pdbx_seq_one_letter_code
_entity_poly.pdbx_strand_id
1 'polypeptide(L)'
;GNSMVFTLVLLVVFLLWVRAGMMVQVFFPFGGDPEWDHIVTFFLIGSVVGSIFAAVSFSASVFSLPMLANRDIDVITAVISSINGALRNKPAMFVWAFMICFLTLLGFMTAGLGLIVIIPWLAYATWHGYRAALDVSDWPVLPRDD
;
A
#
# COMPACT_ATOMS: atom_id res chain seq x y z
N GLY A 1 23.38 7.23 -5.81
CA GLY A 1 22.95 8.14 -4.73
C GLY A 1 21.48 7.95 -4.38
N ASN A 2 20.58 8.21 -5.32
CA ASN A 2 19.12 8.24 -5.10
C ASN A 2 18.48 6.92 -4.63
N SER A 3 18.94 5.76 -5.13
CA SER A 3 18.38 4.45 -4.74
C SER A 3 18.64 4.11 -3.26
N MET A 4 19.79 4.48 -2.72
CA MET A 4 20.11 4.28 -1.30
C MET A 4 19.23 5.12 -0.39
N VAL A 5 18.91 6.36 -0.77
CA VAL A 5 18.03 7.23 0.00
C VAL A 5 16.61 6.67 0.03
N PHE A 6 16.09 6.20 -1.11
CA PHE A 6 14.77 5.56 -1.17
C PHE A 6 14.68 4.29 -0.31
N THR A 7 15.69 3.40 -0.44
CA THR A 7 15.77 2.20 0.38
C THR A 7 15.85 2.53 1.87
N LEU A 8 16.62 3.55 2.25
CA LEU A 8 16.70 4.01 3.65
C LEU A 8 15.36 4.55 4.15
N VAL A 9 14.64 5.33 3.34
CA VAL A 9 13.31 5.85 3.71
C VAL A 9 12.31 4.72 3.91
N LEU A 10 12.22 3.77 2.97
CA LEU A 10 11.34 2.60 3.13
C LEU A 10 11.74 1.72 4.31
N LEU A 11 13.05 1.56 4.57
CA LEU A 11 13.54 0.83 5.72
C LEU A 11 13.11 1.51 7.03
N VAL A 12 13.24 2.84 7.14
CA VAL A 12 12.78 3.57 8.33
C VAL A 12 11.28 3.41 8.51
N VAL A 13 10.48 3.55 7.45
CA VAL A 13 9.03 3.32 7.51
C VAL A 13 8.70 1.89 7.97
N PHE A 14 9.40 0.89 7.42
CA PHE A 14 9.26 -0.50 7.83
C PHE A 14 9.62 -0.72 9.30
N LEU A 15 10.73 -0.15 9.77
CA LEU A 15 11.15 -0.25 11.17
C LEU A 15 10.17 0.44 12.12
N LEU A 16 9.62 1.59 11.73
CA LEU A 16 8.56 2.27 12.49
C LEU A 16 7.29 1.42 12.57
N TRP A 17 6.93 0.76 11.47
CA TRP A 17 5.80 -0.17 11.45
C TRP A 17 6.02 -1.37 12.38
N VAL A 18 7.19 -2.02 12.29
CA VAL A 18 7.57 -3.12 13.21
C VAL A 18 7.53 -2.63 14.65
N ARG A 19 8.09 -1.44 14.93
CA ARG A 19 8.11 -0.87 16.28
C ARG A 19 6.71 -0.59 16.81
N ALA A 20 5.81 -0.08 15.98
CA ALA A 20 4.42 0.15 16.34
C ALA A 20 3.69 -1.17 16.62
N GLY A 21 3.91 -2.22 15.82
CA GLY A 21 3.39 -3.57 16.09
C GLY A 21 3.86 -4.11 17.45
N MET A 22 5.14 -3.90 17.76
CA MET A 22 5.72 -4.24 19.07
C MET A 22 5.19 -3.37 20.23
N MET A 23 4.53 -2.23 19.96
CA MET A 23 3.83 -1.48 21.02
C MET A 23 2.40 -1.99 21.19
N VAL A 24 1.73 -2.38 20.12
CA VAL A 24 0.37 -2.93 20.18
C VAL A 24 0.32 -4.22 21.01
N GLN A 25 1.40 -5.02 21.02
CA GLN A 25 1.47 -6.23 21.83
C GLN A 25 1.32 -5.99 23.34
N VAL A 26 1.53 -4.76 23.85
CA VAL A 26 1.27 -4.44 25.27
C VAL A 26 -0.19 -4.66 25.65
N PHE A 27 -1.11 -4.50 24.70
CA PHE A 27 -2.54 -4.74 24.92
C PHE A 27 -2.92 -6.21 24.82
N PHE A 28 -1.97 -7.09 24.46
CA PHE A 28 -2.22 -8.53 24.42
C PHE A 28 -2.35 -9.05 25.86
N PRO A 29 -3.42 -9.81 26.18
CA PRO A 29 -3.63 -10.32 27.53
C PRO A 29 -2.58 -11.39 27.87
N PHE A 30 -1.50 -11.00 28.54
CA PHE A 30 -0.50 -11.92 29.09
C PHE A 30 -0.88 -12.31 30.53
N GLY A 31 -1.36 -13.55 30.74
CA GLY A 31 -1.36 -14.17 32.07
C GLY A 31 -2.65 -14.12 32.91
N GLY A 32 -3.83 -13.94 32.32
CA GLY A 32 -5.12 -14.06 33.03
C GLY A 32 -6.22 -14.60 32.12
N ASP A 33 -7.35 -15.03 32.70
CA ASP A 33 -8.50 -15.56 31.94
C ASP A 33 -8.85 -14.62 30.78
N PRO A 34 -8.94 -15.13 29.53
CA PRO A 34 -9.13 -14.29 28.36
C PRO A 34 -10.52 -13.64 28.39
N GLU A 35 -10.60 -12.45 28.96
CA GLU A 35 -11.80 -11.62 28.90
C GLU A 35 -11.95 -11.07 27.48
N TRP A 36 -13.12 -11.28 26.89
CA TRP A 36 -13.42 -10.87 25.51
C TRP A 36 -13.16 -9.39 25.25
N ASP A 37 -13.29 -8.55 26.28
CA ASP A 37 -13.05 -7.11 26.19
C ASP A 37 -11.58 -6.76 25.86
N HIS A 38 -10.63 -7.47 26.46
CA HIS A 38 -9.20 -7.28 26.19
C HIS A 38 -8.83 -7.72 24.77
N ILE A 39 -9.43 -8.81 24.29
CA ILE A 39 -9.21 -9.31 22.93
C ILE A 39 -9.73 -8.31 21.90
N VAL A 40 -10.95 -7.80 22.08
CA VAL A 40 -11.55 -6.81 21.17
C VAL A 40 -10.74 -5.52 21.18
N THR A 41 -10.32 -5.04 22.35
CA THR A 41 -9.50 -3.84 22.50
C THR A 41 -8.16 -3.99 21.77
N PHE A 42 -7.48 -5.13 21.93
CA PHE A 42 -6.23 -5.43 21.24
C PHE A 42 -6.40 -5.38 19.70
N PHE A 43 -7.41 -6.06 19.17
CA PHE A 43 -7.67 -6.06 17.72
C PHE A 43 -8.08 -4.68 17.20
N LEU A 44 -8.85 -3.91 17.96
CA LEU A 44 -9.30 -2.57 17.56
C LEU A 44 -8.12 -1.61 17.48
N ILE A 45 -7.30 -1.53 18.53
CA ILE A 45 -6.10 -0.67 18.55
C ILE A 45 -5.13 -1.09 17.45
N GLY A 46 -4.86 -2.39 17.32
CA GLY A 46 -4.00 -2.93 16.28
C GLY A 46 -4.50 -2.59 14.87
N SER A 47 -5.81 -2.69 14.63
CA SER A 47 -6.43 -2.37 13.34
C SER A 47 -6.35 -0.87 13.04
N VAL A 48 -6.59 0.00 14.02
CA VAL A 48 -6.46 1.46 13.85
C VAL A 48 -5.04 1.84 13.50
N VAL A 49 -4.06 1.40 14.29
CA VAL A 49 -2.63 1.67 14.04
C VAL A 49 -2.24 1.11 12.67
N GLY A 50 -2.59 -0.15 12.39
CA GLY A 50 -2.32 -0.80 11.11
C GLY A 50 -2.94 -0.06 9.93
N SER A 51 -4.16 0.44 10.05
CA SER A 51 -4.85 1.18 8.98
C SER A 51 -4.16 2.49 8.62
N ILE A 52 -3.56 3.19 9.59
CA ILE A 52 -2.81 4.42 9.35
C ILE A 52 -1.58 4.12 8.49
N PHE A 53 -0.79 3.12 8.89
CA PHE A 53 0.38 2.69 8.11
C PHE A 53 -0.03 2.17 6.73
N ALA A 54 -1.09 1.36 6.65
CA ALA A 54 -1.61 0.86 5.39
C ALA A 54 -2.03 2.01 4.45
N ALA A 55 -2.71 3.03 4.96
CA ALA A 55 -3.12 4.19 4.16
C ALA A 55 -1.93 4.97 3.61
N VAL A 56 -0.88 5.18 4.43
CA VAL A 56 0.35 5.86 4.01
C VAL A 56 1.07 5.03 2.96
N SER A 57 1.32 3.75 3.23
CA SER A 57 2.02 2.84 2.30
C SER A 57 1.25 2.65 1.00
N PHE A 58 -0.08 2.54 1.05
CA PHE A 58 -0.94 2.44 -0.12
C PHE A 58 -0.85 3.70 -0.98
N SER A 59 -1.01 4.88 -0.38
CA SER A 59 -0.94 6.15 -1.10
C SER A 59 0.42 6.35 -1.76
N ALA A 60 1.49 5.91 -1.09
CA ALA A 60 2.86 5.98 -1.60
C ALA A 60 3.17 4.97 -2.72
N SER A 61 2.41 3.88 -2.87
CA SER A 61 2.74 2.78 -3.79
C SER A 61 1.79 2.62 -4.96
N VAL A 62 0.51 3.00 -4.82
CA VAL A 62 -0.56 2.68 -5.77
C VAL A 62 -0.25 3.09 -7.22
N PHE A 63 0.43 4.21 -7.44
CA PHE A 63 0.80 4.68 -8.79
C PHE A 63 2.32 4.78 -9.02
N SER A 64 3.15 4.47 -8.03
CA SER A 64 4.61 4.61 -8.14
C SER A 64 5.20 3.61 -9.13
N LEU A 65 4.78 2.34 -9.07
CA LEU A 65 5.24 1.31 -10.00
C LEU A 65 4.86 1.58 -11.47
N PRO A 66 3.59 1.86 -11.82
CA PRO A 66 3.24 2.13 -13.21
C PRO A 66 3.89 3.42 -13.73
N MET A 67 4.11 4.42 -12.87
CA MET A 67 4.79 5.66 -13.27
C MET A 67 6.27 5.42 -13.58
N LEU A 68 6.98 4.66 -12.74
CA LEU A 68 8.37 4.24 -12.98
C LEU A 68 8.52 3.36 -14.23
N ALA A 69 7.54 2.49 -14.49
CA ALA A 69 7.55 1.65 -15.69
C ALA A 69 7.25 2.43 -16.98
N ASN A 70 6.62 3.61 -16.87
CA ASN A 70 6.17 4.41 -18.01
C ASN A 70 7.09 5.62 -18.31
N ARG A 71 7.76 6.17 -17.29
CA ARG A 71 8.50 7.44 -17.36
C ARG A 71 9.90 7.29 -16.81
N ASP A 72 10.85 8.00 -17.41
CA ASP A 72 12.23 8.10 -16.91
C ASP A 72 12.31 9.12 -15.78
N ILE A 73 11.88 8.70 -14.58
CA ILE A 73 11.84 9.54 -13.39
C ILE A 73 12.45 8.83 -12.19
N ASP A 74 12.86 9.62 -11.20
CA ASP A 74 13.30 9.07 -9.93
C ASP A 74 12.13 8.57 -9.07
N VAL A 75 12.45 7.65 -8.17
CA VAL A 75 11.45 7.00 -7.31
C VAL A 75 10.79 7.96 -6.34
N ILE A 76 11.49 9.01 -5.88
CA ILE A 76 10.92 9.99 -4.95
C ILE A 76 9.83 10.79 -5.67
N THR A 77 10.10 11.24 -6.90
CA THR A 77 9.11 11.90 -7.75
C THR A 77 7.90 10.99 -8.03
N ALA A 78 8.12 9.70 -8.29
CA ALA A 78 7.03 8.74 -8.48
C ALA A 78 6.14 8.60 -7.23
N VAL A 79 6.75 8.49 -6.05
CA VAL A 79 6.05 8.37 -4.76
C VAL A 79 5.26 9.64 -4.43
N ILE A 80 5.88 10.81 -4.56
CA ILE A 80 5.21 12.09 -4.30
C ILE A 80 4.01 12.27 -5.24
N SER A 81 4.18 11.92 -6.52
CA SER A 81 3.11 11.96 -7.51
C SER A 81 1.99 10.96 -7.18
N SER A 82 2.33 9.75 -6.71
CA SER A 82 1.37 8.76 -6.24
C SER A 82 0.55 9.27 -5.05
N ILE A 83 1.20 9.84 -4.03
CA ILE A 83 0.52 10.40 -2.85
C ILE A 83 -0.41 11.53 -3.28
N ASN A 84 0.06 12.45 -4.11
CA ASN A 84 -0.75 13.57 -4.59
C ASN A 84 -1.95 13.08 -5.43
N GLY A 85 -1.74 12.10 -6.32
CA GLY A 85 -2.80 11.47 -7.10
C GLY A 85 -3.83 10.77 -6.23
N ALA A 86 -3.39 10.07 -5.19
CA ALA A 86 -4.26 9.39 -4.24
C ALA A 86 -5.08 10.38 -3.40
N LEU A 87 -4.45 11.43 -2.89
CA LEU A 87 -5.08 12.46 -2.06
C LEU A 87 -6.05 13.36 -2.83
N ARG A 88 -5.83 13.57 -4.13
CA ARG A 88 -6.79 14.26 -5.01
C ARG A 88 -8.03 13.42 -5.31
N ASN A 89 -7.89 12.10 -5.31
CA ASN A 89 -8.94 11.15 -5.67
C ASN A 89 -9.40 10.27 -4.48
N LYS A 90 -9.53 10.86 -3.28
CA LYS A 90 -9.86 10.14 -2.03
C LYS A 90 -11.01 9.12 -2.15
N PRO A 91 -12.20 9.46 -2.70
CA PRO A 91 -13.30 8.50 -2.77
C PRO A 91 -12.98 7.31 -3.69
N ALA A 92 -12.36 7.56 -4.84
CA ALA A 92 -11.95 6.50 -5.76
C ALA A 92 -10.87 5.61 -5.12
N MET A 93 -9.93 6.19 -4.40
CA MET A 93 -8.89 5.44 -3.69
C MET A 93 -9.45 4.57 -2.57
N PHE A 94 -10.47 5.05 -1.84
CA PHE A 94 -11.13 4.25 -0.81
C PHE A 94 -11.84 3.03 -1.41
N VAL A 95 -12.59 3.22 -2.49
CA VAL A 95 -13.23 2.11 -3.22
C VAL A 95 -12.18 1.14 -3.75
N TRP A 96 -11.07 1.65 -4.30
CA TRP A 96 -10.00 0.83 -4.82
C TRP A 96 -9.31 -0.01 -3.73
N ALA A 97 -8.97 0.60 -2.59
CA ALA A 97 -8.42 -0.11 -1.45
C ALA A 97 -9.39 -1.19 -0.92
N PHE A 98 -10.67 -0.88 -0.85
CA PHE A 98 -11.70 -1.85 -0.46
C PHE A 98 -11.78 -3.04 -1.43
N MET A 99 -11.74 -2.79 -2.74
CA MET A 99 -11.73 -3.85 -3.76
C MET A 99 -10.49 -4.74 -3.63
N ILE A 100 -9.31 -4.17 -3.39
CA ILE A 100 -8.09 -4.94 -3.16
C ILE A 100 -8.24 -5.84 -1.94
N CYS A 101 -8.71 -5.30 -0.81
CA CYS A 101 -8.94 -6.09 0.40
C CYS A 101 -9.92 -7.24 0.16
N PHE A 102 -11.05 -6.95 -0.49
CA PHE A 102 -12.08 -7.95 -0.77
C PHE A 102 -11.60 -9.06 -1.71
N LEU A 103 -10.96 -8.70 -2.82
CA LEU A 103 -10.40 -9.67 -3.77
C LEU A 103 -9.26 -10.49 -3.14
N THR A 104 -8.42 -9.87 -2.33
CA THR A 104 -7.35 -10.56 -1.60
C THR A 104 -7.93 -11.60 -0.64
N LEU A 105 -8.99 -11.25 0.10
CA LEU A 105 -9.70 -12.17 0.98
C LEU A 105 -10.28 -13.36 0.19
N LEU A 106 -10.94 -13.10 -0.94
CA LEU A 106 -11.44 -14.15 -1.83
C LEU A 106 -10.32 -15.05 -2.37
N GLY A 107 -9.17 -14.47 -2.73
CA GLY A 107 -7.99 -15.21 -3.14
C GLY A 107 -7.51 -16.18 -2.05
N PHE A 108 -7.45 -15.72 -0.80
CA PHE A 108 -7.08 -16.59 0.33
C PHE A 108 -8.12 -17.68 0.62
N MET A 109 -9.41 -17.43 0.42
CA MET A 109 -10.46 -18.45 0.57
C MET A 109 -10.28 -19.63 -0.40
N THR A 110 -9.65 -19.40 -1.55
CA THR A 110 -9.33 -20.44 -2.55
C THR A 110 -7.97 -21.12 -2.32
N ALA A 111 -7.46 -21.12 -1.09
CA ALA A 111 -6.10 -21.56 -0.74
C ALA A 111 -4.98 -20.83 -1.52
N GLY A 112 -5.25 -19.59 -1.96
CA GLY A 112 -4.31 -18.77 -2.71
C GLY A 112 -4.31 -18.97 -4.23
N LEU A 113 -5.02 -19.97 -4.76
CA LEU A 113 -5.07 -20.21 -6.22
C LEU A 113 -5.74 -19.06 -6.99
N GLY A 114 -6.77 -18.45 -6.41
CA GLY A 114 -7.46 -17.29 -6.99
C GLY A 114 -6.53 -16.07 -7.16
N LEU A 115 -5.47 -15.96 -6.36
CA LEU A 115 -4.50 -14.87 -6.49
C LEU A 115 -3.74 -14.91 -7.82
N ILE A 116 -3.60 -16.08 -8.45
CA ILE A 116 -2.96 -16.22 -9.77
C ILE A 116 -3.69 -15.36 -10.82
N VAL A 117 -5.03 -15.28 -10.73
CA VAL A 117 -5.86 -14.50 -11.65
C VAL A 117 -6.07 -13.07 -11.13
N ILE A 118 -6.24 -12.92 -9.81
CA ILE A 118 -6.53 -11.62 -9.20
C ILE A 118 -5.35 -10.66 -9.29
N ILE A 119 -4.11 -11.13 -9.09
CA ILE A 119 -2.91 -10.28 -9.17
C ILE A 119 -2.75 -9.60 -10.54
N PRO A 120 -2.72 -10.33 -11.69
CA PRO A 120 -2.59 -9.69 -12.99
C PRO A 120 -3.79 -8.79 -13.31
N TRP A 121 -5.00 -9.13 -12.84
CA TRP A 121 -6.17 -8.28 -13.00
C TRP A 121 -6.02 -6.96 -12.23
N LEU A 122 -5.65 -7.01 -10.94
CA LEU A 122 -5.41 -5.82 -10.14
C LEU A 122 -4.31 -4.95 -10.73
N ALA A 123 -3.23 -5.55 -11.25
CA ALA A 123 -2.16 -4.82 -11.94
C ALA A 123 -2.70 -4.08 -13.18
N TYR A 124 -3.48 -4.76 -14.02
CA TYR A 124 -4.09 -4.16 -15.22
C TYR A 124 -5.05 -3.02 -14.85
N ALA A 125 -5.90 -3.21 -13.84
CA ALA A 125 -6.82 -2.18 -13.37
C ALA A 125 -6.06 -0.98 -12.76
N THR A 126 -4.97 -1.22 -12.04
CA THR A 126 -4.10 -0.17 -11.48
C THR A 126 -3.47 0.67 -12.60
N TRP A 127 -3.04 0.05 -13.69
CA TRP A 127 -2.56 0.77 -14.88
C TRP A 127 -3.62 1.71 -15.47
N HIS A 128 -4.88 1.27 -15.52
CA HIS A 128 -5.98 2.11 -16.00
C HIS A 128 -6.27 3.25 -15.01
N GLY A 129 -6.26 2.97 -13.71
CA GLY A 129 -6.39 3.98 -12.67
C GLY A 129 -5.29 5.03 -12.74
N TYR A 130 -4.04 4.61 -12.94
CA TYR A 130 -2.88 5.49 -13.12
C TYR A 130 -3.08 6.47 -14.29
N ARG A 131 -3.44 5.96 -15.47
CA ARG A 131 -3.67 6.80 -16.67
C ARG A 131 -4.84 7.78 -16.51
N ALA A 132 -5.83 7.43 -15.69
CA ALA A 132 -6.97 8.31 -15.42
C ALA A 132 -6.69 9.33 -14.31
N ALA A 133 -5.85 8.99 -13.33
CA ALA A 133 -5.64 9.79 -12.13
C ALA A 133 -4.46 10.78 -12.24
N LEU A 134 -3.47 10.50 -13.08
CA LEU A 134 -2.26 11.33 -13.23
C LEU A 134 -2.08 11.78 -14.67
N ASP A 135 -1.91 13.10 -14.85
CA ASP A 135 -1.35 13.65 -16.07
C ASP A 135 0.18 13.61 -16.00
N VAL A 136 0.78 12.94 -16.97
CA VAL A 136 2.22 12.68 -17.05
C VAL A 136 2.77 13.08 -18.42
N SER A 137 2.04 13.88 -19.20
CA SER A 137 2.49 14.37 -20.52
C SER A 137 3.83 15.08 -20.48
N ASP A 138 4.08 15.78 -19.38
CA ASP A 138 5.23 16.68 -19.22
C ASP A 138 6.54 15.95 -18.89
N TRP A 139 6.46 14.65 -18.58
CA TRP A 139 7.62 13.84 -18.21
C TRP A 139 8.15 13.02 -19.40
N PRO A 140 9.47 12.88 -19.56
CA PRO A 140 10.06 12.07 -20.62
C PRO A 140 9.59 10.61 -20.50
N VAL A 141 9.27 10.01 -21.65
CA VAL A 141 8.95 8.57 -21.73
C VAL A 141 10.25 7.78 -21.53
N LEU A 142 10.17 6.69 -20.78
CA LEU A 142 11.32 5.80 -20.60
C LEU A 142 11.85 5.35 -21.98
N PRO A 143 13.15 5.52 -22.28
CA PRO A 143 13.74 5.00 -23.51
C PRO A 143 13.47 3.50 -23.59
N ARG A 144 12.95 3.03 -24.73
CA ARG A 144 12.93 1.59 -25.00
C ARG A 144 14.35 1.23 -25.44
N ASP A 145 14.94 0.22 -24.81
CA ASP A 145 16.20 -0.33 -25.30
C ASP A 145 15.89 -1.11 -26.59
N ASP A 146 15.91 -0.44 -27.75
CA ASP A 146 15.89 -1.05 -29.09
C ASP A 146 17.29 -1.37 -29.62
#